data_AF-A0A948T9P5-F1
#
_entry.id   AF-A0A948T9P5-F1
#
_cell.length_a   1.000
_cell.length_b   1.000
_cell.length_c   1.000
_cell.angle_alpha   90.00
_cell.angle_beta   90.00
_cell.angle_gamma   90.00
#
_symmetry.space_group_name_H-M   'P 1'
#
loop_
_entity.id
_entity.type
_entity.pdbx_description
1 polymer ?
#
loop_
_entity_poly.entity_id
_entity_poly.type
_entity_poly.pdbx_seq_one_letter_code
_entity_poly.pdbx_strand_id
1 'polypeptide(L)'
;MESKGTFLFLFISKAHRKSIYEWFLNDKVNNRNSEKDLLDNKVFNENVAKSLKQDGFLMQLEGIKSGFIKANRIYNEANEDAKQTPIQRVKNNLKKLLESANKEYLEQSQRIEKRFIQEILSCDNIHISEDECGEIAENVSRRYNDLIRFRLTDKIVIPEYVESKSFILYAYLKSLNEKIDQFGTLPEKLKLFEKLIKEKRFANKSISFSPQHGFLIVSDTNEFLNENLLSSGEQNEIILLYRLIFEIADNTTLLIDEPENSLHLVWQREVLNDIKQIAKIKNLQVIIATHSSSIVSMGEENTIDLYYLQKEQL
;
A
#
# COMPACT_ATOMS: atom_id res chain seq x y z
N MET A 1 -9.94 9.15 19.03
CA MET A 1 -9.14 10.16 18.28
C MET A 1 -9.01 9.65 16.86
N GLU A 2 -9.77 10.22 15.92
CA GLU A 2 -9.71 9.83 14.51
C GLU A 2 -8.35 10.19 13.93
N SER A 3 -7.57 9.20 13.47
CA SER A 3 -6.32 9.47 12.76
C SER A 3 -6.64 10.05 11.38
N LYS A 4 -6.68 11.38 11.29
CA LYS A 4 -6.73 12.09 10.02
C LYS A 4 -5.33 12.02 9.42
N GLY A 5 -5.16 11.27 8.33
CA GLY A 5 -3.94 11.34 7.52
C GLY A 5 -3.65 12.80 7.18
N THR A 6 -2.46 13.28 7.54
CA THR A 6 -2.08 14.69 7.35
C THR A 6 -1.38 14.81 6.00
N PHE A 7 -1.82 15.78 5.19
CA PHE A 7 -1.29 16.02 3.85
C PHE A 7 -0.56 17.35 3.82
N LEU A 8 0.64 17.37 3.25
CA LEU A 8 1.38 18.57 2.92
C LEU A 8 1.72 18.56 1.42
N PHE A 9 1.37 19.63 0.71
CA PHE A 9 1.65 19.78 -0.71
C PHE A 9 2.78 20.79 -0.89
N LEU A 10 3.85 20.38 -1.55
CA LEU A 10 4.96 21.24 -1.95
C LEU A 10 4.79 21.58 -3.43
N PHE A 11 4.51 22.85 -3.70
CA PHE A 11 4.36 23.36 -5.06
C PHE A 11 5.66 23.99 -5.54
N ILE A 12 6.07 23.61 -6.75
CA ILE A 12 7.23 24.20 -7.43
C ILE A 12 6.72 24.97 -8.66
N SER A 13 6.68 26.30 -8.55
CA SER A 13 6.26 27.19 -9.63
C SER A 13 7.22 27.14 -10.84
N LYS A 14 6.66 27.14 -12.07
CA LYS A 14 7.40 27.05 -13.35
C LYS A 14 8.17 28.32 -13.76
N ALA A 15 8.27 29.34 -12.90
CA ALA A 15 8.99 30.56 -13.22
C ALA A 15 10.51 30.35 -13.08
N HIS A 16 11.13 30.00 -14.22
CA HIS A 16 12.55 29.70 -14.41
C HIS A 16 13.06 28.43 -13.73
N ARG A 17 13.54 27.49 -14.57
CA ARG A 17 14.45 26.42 -14.20
C ARG A 17 15.78 27.02 -13.74
N LYS A 18 15.83 27.57 -12.54
CA LYS A 18 17.01 27.48 -11.70
C LYS A 18 16.60 26.59 -10.56
N SER A 19 17.09 25.36 -10.63
CA SER A 19 16.81 24.39 -9.59
C SER A 19 17.27 25.00 -8.25
N ILE A 20 16.57 24.71 -7.16
CA ILE A 20 16.97 25.06 -5.78
C ILE A 20 18.46 24.75 -5.51
N TYR A 21 19.02 23.82 -6.28
CA TYR A 21 20.43 23.42 -6.28
C TYR A 21 21.40 24.48 -6.82
N GLU A 22 21.04 25.30 -7.82
CA GLU A 22 21.95 26.36 -8.33
C GLU A 22 22.19 27.47 -7.30
N TRP A 23 21.24 27.70 -6.38
CA TRP A 23 21.42 28.68 -5.31
C TRP A 23 22.36 28.17 -4.21
N PHE A 24 22.23 26.89 -3.80
CA PHE A 24 23.13 26.28 -2.81
C PHE A 24 24.54 26.00 -3.37
N LEU A 25 24.68 25.65 -4.65
CA LEU A 25 25.97 25.35 -5.28
C LEU A 25 26.76 26.60 -5.68
N ASN A 26 26.11 27.77 -5.77
CA ASN A 26 26.81 29.01 -6.09
C ASN A 26 27.81 29.45 -5.01
N ASP A 27 27.77 28.84 -3.82
CA ASP A 27 28.67 29.20 -2.72
C ASP A 27 29.72 28.13 -2.38
N LYS A 28 29.85 27.07 -3.19
CA LYS A 28 31.07 26.24 -3.38
C LYS A 28 30.72 24.99 -4.19
N VAL A 29 31.69 24.57 -5.01
CA VAL A 29 31.85 23.26 -5.68
C VAL A 29 31.44 23.20 -7.16
N ASN A 30 32.44 23.47 -8.01
CA ASN A 30 32.47 23.17 -9.44
C ASN A 30 32.77 21.67 -9.70
N ASN A 31 31.82 20.75 -9.51
CA ASN A 31 31.94 19.42 -10.10
C ASN A 31 30.62 18.67 -10.22
N ARG A 32 30.20 18.32 -11.44
CA ARG A 32 28.91 17.63 -11.71
C ARG A 32 28.86 16.17 -11.23
N ASN A 33 29.99 15.58 -10.86
CA ASN A 33 30.04 14.22 -10.29
C ASN A 33 29.76 14.19 -8.77
N SER A 34 29.75 15.33 -8.06
CA SER A 34 29.49 15.38 -6.61
C SER A 34 28.02 15.60 -6.24
N GLU A 35 27.12 15.82 -7.20
CA GLU A 35 25.70 16.15 -6.93
C GLU A 35 24.92 14.96 -6.36
N LYS A 36 25.22 13.72 -6.79
CA LYS A 36 24.65 12.50 -6.19
C LYS A 36 25.26 12.18 -4.82
N ASP A 37 26.56 12.38 -4.68
CA ASP A 37 27.30 12.06 -3.44
C ASP A 37 27.02 13.07 -2.30
N LEU A 38 26.59 14.30 -2.62
CA LEU A 38 26.20 15.30 -1.62
C LEU A 38 24.84 15.00 -0.98
N LEU A 39 23.91 14.43 -1.74
CA LEU A 39 22.56 14.08 -1.26
C LEU A 39 22.55 12.84 -0.36
N ASP A 40 23.47 11.90 -0.59
CA ASP A 40 23.62 10.67 0.20
C ASP A 40 24.54 10.82 1.42
N ASN A 41 25.12 12.00 1.65
CA ASN A 41 26.07 12.16 2.74
C ASN A 41 25.35 12.50 4.05
N LYS A 42 25.16 11.49 4.91
CA LYS A 42 24.75 11.69 6.31
C LYS A 42 25.54 12.82 6.99
N VAL A 43 26.83 12.92 6.65
CA VAL A 43 27.75 13.98 7.12
C VAL A 43 27.34 15.38 6.62
N PHE A 44 26.83 15.51 5.40
CA PHE A 44 26.32 16.77 4.87
C PHE A 44 25.08 17.22 5.65
N ASN A 45 24.12 16.31 5.87
CA ASN A 45 22.91 16.59 6.64
C ASN A 45 23.24 16.96 8.11
N GLU A 46 24.19 16.25 8.74
CA GLU A 46 24.69 16.58 10.08
C GLU A 46 25.33 17.97 10.13
N ASN A 47 26.11 18.34 9.11
CA ASN A 47 26.74 19.67 9.03
C ASN A 47 25.72 20.79 8.84
N VAL A 48 24.67 20.57 8.03
CA VAL A 48 23.56 21.53 7.85
C VAL A 48 22.75 21.66 9.14
N ALA A 49 22.46 20.56 9.83
CA ALA A 49 21.75 20.61 11.10
C ALA A 49 22.55 21.38 12.17
N LYS A 50 23.86 21.14 12.27
CA LYS A 50 24.75 21.86 13.19
C LYS A 50 24.81 23.35 12.87
N SER A 51 24.92 23.72 11.60
CA SER A 51 25.00 25.13 11.19
C SER A 51 23.71 25.89 11.49
N LEU A 52 22.56 25.22 11.44
CA LEU A 52 21.24 25.76 11.79
C LEU A 52 20.91 25.63 13.30
N LYS A 53 21.80 25.06 14.12
CA LYS A 53 21.55 24.69 15.55
C LYS A 53 20.33 23.79 15.74
N GLN A 54 20.10 22.89 14.79
CA GLN A 54 18.97 21.98 14.70
C GLN A 54 19.39 20.50 14.88
N ASP A 55 20.43 20.23 15.68
CA ASP A 55 20.89 18.86 15.93
C ASP A 55 19.80 17.96 16.51
N GLY A 56 18.95 18.52 17.39
CA GLY A 56 17.80 17.81 17.93
C GLY A 56 16.75 17.45 16.87
N PHE A 57 16.61 18.26 15.83
CA PHE A 57 15.71 17.98 14.70
C PHE A 57 16.27 16.87 13.82
N LEU A 58 17.59 16.82 13.58
CA LEU A 58 18.20 15.73 12.84
C LEU A 58 17.99 14.36 13.54
N MET A 59 18.16 14.31 14.87
CA MET A 59 17.86 13.11 15.65
C MET A 59 16.37 12.72 15.56
N GLN A 60 15.46 13.70 15.50
CA GLN A 60 14.03 13.42 15.29
C GLN A 60 13.78 12.85 13.90
N LEU A 61 14.43 13.37 12.85
CA LEU A 61 14.30 12.88 11.47
C LEU A 61 14.78 11.44 11.33
N GLU A 62 15.88 11.04 11.99
CA GLU A 62 16.36 9.65 11.97
C GLU A 62 15.34 8.67 12.58
N GLY A 63 14.51 9.14 13.51
CA GLY A 63 13.44 8.34 14.12
C GLY A 63 12.17 8.22 13.26
N ILE A 64 12.04 9.01 12.20
CA ILE A 64 10.86 9.00 11.32
C ILE A 64 11.00 7.86 10.32
N LYS A 65 10.06 6.92 10.36
CA LYS A 65 9.90 5.96 9.26
C LYS A 65 9.41 6.72 8.04
N SER A 66 10.21 6.72 6.97
CA SER A 66 9.87 7.37 5.72
C SER A 66 9.84 6.40 4.55
N GLY A 67 8.92 6.63 3.61
CA GLY A 67 8.91 5.99 2.30
C GLY A 67 8.95 7.02 1.19
N PHE A 68 9.60 6.71 0.06
CA PHE A 68 9.70 7.62 -1.08
C PHE A 68 9.25 6.97 -2.38
N ILE A 69 8.37 7.65 -3.11
CA ILE A 69 7.91 7.26 -4.44
C ILE A 69 8.40 8.29 -5.44
N LYS A 70 9.34 7.87 -6.29
CA LYS A 70 9.93 8.70 -7.36
C LYS A 70 8.93 8.98 -8.49
N ALA A 71 9.14 10.08 -9.20
CA ALA A 71 8.54 10.34 -10.50
C ALA A 71 8.99 9.29 -11.55
N ASN A 72 8.35 9.25 -12.73
CA ASN A 72 8.76 8.40 -13.87
C ASN A 72 9.03 6.92 -13.49
N ARG A 73 8.13 6.33 -12.70
CA ARG A 73 8.32 5.02 -12.04
C ARG A 73 8.74 3.92 -12.99
N ILE A 74 8.07 3.82 -14.15
CA ILE A 74 8.39 2.81 -15.17
C ILE A 74 9.83 2.96 -15.69
N TYR A 75 10.26 4.19 -16.00
CA TYR A 75 11.59 4.45 -16.56
C TYR A 75 12.69 4.26 -15.50
N ASN A 76 12.46 4.77 -14.30
CA ASN A 76 13.44 4.69 -13.21
C ASN A 76 13.66 3.24 -12.76
N GLU A 77 12.61 2.42 -12.71
CA GLU A 77 12.72 1.03 -12.28
C GLU A 77 13.21 0.09 -13.38
N ALA A 78 12.93 0.39 -14.66
CA ALA A 78 13.45 -0.40 -15.78
C ALA A 78 14.99 -0.34 -15.87
N ASN A 79 15.60 0.74 -15.38
CA ASN A 79 17.06 0.91 -15.35
C ASN A 79 17.74 0.23 -14.15
N GLU A 80 16.99 -0.21 -13.13
CA GLU A 80 17.54 -0.87 -11.95
C GLU A 80 17.77 -2.38 -12.15
N ASP A 81 16.93 -3.07 -12.94
CA ASP A 81 17.12 -4.48 -13.30
C ASP A 81 16.78 -4.75 -14.78
N ALA A 82 17.79 -5.06 -15.59
CA ALA A 82 17.61 -5.31 -17.03
C ALA A 82 16.85 -6.60 -17.40
N LYS A 83 16.39 -7.41 -16.43
CA LYS A 83 15.81 -8.73 -16.66
C LYS A 83 14.28 -8.79 -16.60
N GLN A 84 13.61 -7.85 -15.92
CA GLN A 84 12.16 -7.87 -15.75
C GLN A 84 11.59 -6.46 -15.83
N THR A 85 10.39 -6.33 -16.40
CA THR A 85 9.69 -5.04 -16.40
C THR A 85 9.19 -4.70 -14.98
N PRO A 86 8.99 -3.41 -14.65
CA PRO A 86 8.47 -3.00 -13.34
C PRO A 86 7.15 -3.70 -12.96
N ILE A 87 6.25 -3.87 -13.92
CA ILE A 87 4.97 -4.56 -13.72
C ILE A 87 5.15 -6.07 -13.44
N GLN A 88 6.15 -6.72 -14.05
CA GLN A 88 6.52 -8.10 -13.76
C GLN A 88 7.09 -8.25 -12.35
N ARG A 89 7.90 -7.28 -11.90
CA ARG A 89 8.42 -7.24 -10.53
C ARG A 89 7.27 -7.18 -9.52
N VAL A 90 6.30 -6.28 -9.73
CA VAL A 90 5.09 -6.19 -8.89
C VAL A 90 4.32 -7.52 -8.86
N LYS A 91 4.12 -8.14 -10.03
CA LYS A 91 3.44 -9.45 -10.14
C LYS A 91 4.14 -10.52 -9.32
N ASN A 92 5.46 -10.61 -9.46
CA ASN A 92 6.29 -11.60 -8.76
C ASN A 92 6.38 -11.33 -7.25
N ASN A 93 6.45 -10.07 -6.83
CA ASN A 93 6.48 -9.72 -5.41
C ASN A 93 5.13 -10.02 -4.76
N LEU A 94 4.01 -9.69 -5.41
CA LEU A 94 2.69 -10.05 -4.95
C LEU A 94 2.54 -11.58 -4.86
N LYS A 95 3.00 -12.31 -5.87
CA LYS A 95 3.03 -13.78 -5.86
C LYS A 95 3.74 -14.32 -4.61
N LYS A 96 4.99 -13.91 -4.37
CA LYS A 96 5.78 -14.34 -3.21
C LYS A 96 5.09 -14.03 -1.90
N LEU A 97 4.47 -12.85 -1.79
CA LEU A 97 3.75 -12.43 -0.60
C LEU A 97 2.50 -13.30 -0.33
N LEU A 98 1.77 -13.67 -1.37
CA LEU A 98 0.64 -14.58 -1.26
C LEU A 98 1.08 -16.01 -0.93
N GLU A 99 2.18 -16.48 -1.52
CA GLU A 99 2.76 -17.80 -1.24
C GLU A 99 3.25 -17.91 0.21
N SER A 100 3.93 -16.89 0.73
CA SER A 100 4.40 -16.87 2.12
C SER A 100 3.23 -16.87 3.10
N ALA A 101 2.22 -16.04 2.87
CA ALA A 101 1.03 -15.99 3.71
C ALA A 101 0.26 -17.31 3.71
N ASN A 102 0.11 -17.95 2.54
CA ASN A 102 -0.52 -19.27 2.44
C ASN A 102 0.28 -20.35 3.18
N LYS A 103 1.62 -20.32 3.08
CA LYS A 103 2.49 -21.24 3.81
C LYS A 103 2.34 -21.08 5.33
N GLU A 104 2.39 -19.85 5.83
CA GLU A 104 2.21 -19.55 7.26
C GLU A 104 0.83 -20.03 7.75
N TYR A 105 -0.22 -19.77 6.97
CA TYR A 105 -1.57 -20.27 7.25
C TYR A 105 -1.59 -21.80 7.39
N LEU A 106 -1.00 -22.54 6.43
CA LEU A 106 -0.99 -24.01 6.46
C LEU A 106 -0.24 -24.56 7.69
N GLU A 107 0.87 -23.93 8.07
CA GLU A 107 1.64 -24.32 9.26
C GLU A 107 0.84 -24.09 10.56
N GLN A 108 0.12 -22.97 10.67
CA GLN A 108 -0.67 -22.65 11.86
C GLN A 108 -2.00 -23.42 11.91
N SER A 109 -2.61 -23.73 10.76
CA SER A 109 -3.87 -24.48 10.68
C SER A 109 -3.78 -25.82 11.41
N GLN A 110 -2.65 -26.53 11.28
CA GLN A 110 -2.41 -27.80 11.97
C GLN A 110 -2.40 -27.66 13.50
N ARG A 111 -1.87 -26.53 14.01
CA ARG A 111 -1.85 -26.25 15.46
C ARG A 111 -3.24 -25.87 15.96
N ILE A 112 -3.98 -25.07 15.19
CA ILE A 112 -5.34 -24.65 15.51
C ILE A 112 -6.27 -25.87 15.54
N GLU A 113 -6.15 -26.79 14.58
CA GLU A 113 -6.94 -28.02 14.53
C GLU A 113 -6.68 -28.93 15.75
N LYS A 114 -5.42 -29.09 16.16
CA LYS A 114 -5.09 -29.85 17.38
C LYS A 114 -5.72 -29.21 18.62
N ARG A 115 -5.69 -27.89 18.74
CA ARG A 115 -6.31 -27.16 19.85
C ARG A 115 -7.83 -27.32 19.84
N PHE A 116 -8.46 -27.20 18.67
CA PHE A 116 -9.90 -27.41 18.50
C PHE A 116 -10.35 -28.79 19.01
N ILE A 117 -9.63 -29.86 18.67
CA ILE A 117 -9.94 -31.20 19.17
C ILE A 117 -9.79 -31.28 20.70
N GLN A 118 -8.74 -30.67 21.27
CA GLN A 118 -8.55 -30.62 22.72
C GLN A 118 -9.66 -29.83 23.42
N GLU A 119 -10.09 -28.70 22.87
CA GLU A 119 -11.20 -27.89 23.40
C GLU A 119 -12.52 -28.67 23.39
N ILE A 120 -12.82 -29.41 22.32
CA ILE A 120 -14.02 -30.27 22.25
C ILE A 120 -14.00 -31.36 23.31
N LEU A 121 -12.83 -31.97 23.56
CA LEU A 121 -12.70 -33.10 24.49
C LEU A 121 -12.64 -32.69 25.96
N SER A 122 -12.33 -31.42 26.27
CA SER A 122 -12.07 -30.95 27.64
C SER A 122 -13.20 -30.13 28.26
N CYS A 123 -14.15 -29.64 27.46
CA CYS A 123 -15.25 -28.82 27.96
C CYS A 123 -16.52 -29.63 28.24
N ASP A 124 -17.16 -29.33 29.36
CA ASP A 124 -18.52 -29.78 29.67
C ASP A 124 -19.54 -28.81 29.03
N ASN A 125 -20.47 -29.35 28.22
CA ASN A 125 -21.63 -28.73 27.57
C ASN A 125 -21.91 -27.24 27.89
N ILE A 126 -21.18 -26.33 27.26
CA ILE A 126 -21.52 -24.90 27.23
C ILE A 126 -22.64 -24.71 26.21
N HIS A 127 -23.81 -24.30 26.66
CA HIS A 127 -24.90 -23.91 25.76
C HIS A 127 -24.64 -22.50 25.24
N ILE A 128 -24.78 -22.33 23.93
CA ILE A 128 -24.62 -21.05 23.24
C ILE A 128 -25.89 -20.82 22.46
N SER A 129 -26.44 -19.60 22.57
CA SER A 129 -27.70 -19.26 21.93
C SER A 129 -27.57 -19.29 20.40
N GLU A 130 -28.70 -19.54 19.73
CA GLU A 130 -28.76 -19.53 18.27
C GLU A 130 -28.37 -18.16 17.70
N ASP A 131 -28.85 -17.08 18.33
CA ASP A 131 -28.56 -15.71 17.92
C ASP A 131 -27.05 -15.41 17.97
N GLU A 132 -26.38 -15.75 19.07
CA GLU A 132 -24.93 -15.52 19.22
C GLU A 132 -24.13 -16.35 18.20
N CYS A 133 -24.49 -17.62 17.99
CA CYS A 133 -23.85 -18.46 16.99
C CYS A 133 -24.10 -17.95 15.57
N GLY A 134 -25.29 -17.43 15.29
CA GLY A 134 -25.68 -16.86 14.00
C GLY A 134 -24.82 -15.66 13.63
N GLU A 135 -24.67 -14.69 14.55
CA GLU A 135 -23.85 -13.49 14.32
C GLU A 135 -22.37 -13.85 14.04
N ILE A 136 -21.82 -14.79 14.81
CA ILE A 136 -20.44 -15.25 14.62
C ILE A 136 -20.31 -15.97 13.28
N ALA A 137 -21.26 -16.85 12.94
CA ALA A 137 -21.25 -17.59 11.68
C ALA A 137 -21.31 -16.64 10.47
N GLU A 138 -22.15 -15.62 10.51
CA GLU A 138 -22.24 -14.60 9.45
C GLU A 138 -20.92 -13.84 9.30
N ASN A 139 -20.31 -13.39 10.40
CA ASN A 139 -19.05 -12.65 10.35
C ASN A 139 -17.91 -13.52 9.80
N VAL A 140 -17.79 -14.75 10.30
CA VAL A 140 -16.80 -15.73 9.83
C VAL A 140 -17.01 -16.03 8.35
N SER A 141 -18.25 -16.32 7.93
CA SER A 141 -18.61 -16.59 6.53
C SER A 141 -18.19 -15.43 5.63
N ARG A 142 -18.52 -14.20 6.00
CA ARG A 142 -18.13 -12.99 5.25
C ARG A 142 -16.61 -12.89 5.10
N ARG A 143 -15.87 -12.97 6.19
CA ARG A 143 -14.39 -12.86 6.18
C ARG A 143 -13.74 -14.01 5.40
N TYR A 144 -14.28 -15.22 5.52
CA TYR A 144 -13.76 -16.41 4.83
C TYR A 144 -14.04 -16.37 3.32
N ASN A 145 -15.20 -15.86 2.90
CA ASN A 145 -15.54 -15.65 1.50
C ASN A 145 -14.53 -14.72 0.79
N ASP A 146 -13.99 -13.74 1.50
CA ASP A 146 -12.93 -12.89 0.95
C ASP A 146 -11.63 -13.67 0.70
N LEU A 147 -11.26 -14.59 1.59
CA LEU A 147 -10.09 -15.46 1.39
C LEU A 147 -10.28 -16.41 0.20
N ILE A 148 -11.49 -16.98 0.04
CA ILE A 148 -11.85 -17.81 -1.11
C ILE A 148 -11.74 -17.00 -2.40
N ARG A 149 -12.25 -15.76 -2.40
CA ARG A 149 -12.18 -14.85 -3.57
C ARG A 149 -10.75 -14.60 -4.02
N PHE A 150 -9.80 -14.51 -3.10
CA PHE A 150 -8.37 -14.36 -3.40
C PHE A 150 -7.64 -15.71 -3.58
N ARG A 151 -8.38 -16.83 -3.61
CA ARG A 151 -7.85 -18.20 -3.73
C ARG A 151 -6.80 -18.54 -2.68
N LEU A 152 -6.94 -17.97 -1.48
CA LEU A 152 -6.06 -18.26 -0.34
C LEU A 152 -6.50 -19.52 0.41
N THR A 153 -7.79 -19.87 0.34
CA THR A 153 -8.35 -21.05 1.00
C THR A 153 -9.35 -21.76 0.10
N ASP A 154 -9.65 -23.02 0.42
CA ASP A 154 -10.72 -23.77 -0.22
C ASP A 154 -12.10 -23.36 0.31
N LYS A 155 -13.14 -23.70 -0.47
CA LYS A 155 -14.53 -23.50 -0.07
C LYS A 155 -14.86 -24.31 1.18
N ILE A 156 -15.46 -23.65 2.17
CA ILE A 156 -15.97 -24.29 3.38
C ILE A 156 -17.49 -24.10 3.42
N VAL A 157 -18.18 -25.15 3.88
CA VAL A 157 -19.60 -25.10 4.22
C VAL A 157 -19.69 -25.04 5.74
N ILE A 158 -20.26 -23.94 6.26
CA ILE A 158 -20.53 -23.82 7.69
C ILE A 158 -21.80 -24.66 7.99
N PRO A 159 -21.74 -25.61 8.95
CA PRO A 159 -22.91 -26.41 9.33
C PRO A 159 -24.04 -25.55 9.92
N GLU A 160 -25.28 -25.99 9.76
CA GLU A 160 -26.44 -25.36 10.39
C GLU A 160 -26.41 -25.48 11.92
N TYR A 161 -27.03 -24.52 12.61
CA TYR A 161 -27.13 -24.53 14.06
C TYR A 161 -28.00 -25.70 14.53
N VAL A 162 -27.48 -26.43 15.51
CA VAL A 162 -28.22 -27.50 16.20
C VAL A 162 -27.94 -27.34 17.69
N GLU A 163 -28.99 -27.16 18.49
CA GLU A 163 -28.87 -26.85 19.92
C GLU A 163 -27.97 -27.85 20.68
N SER A 164 -28.12 -29.15 20.41
CA SER A 164 -27.34 -30.22 21.03
C SER A 164 -25.86 -30.24 20.63
N LYS A 165 -25.47 -29.48 19.60
CA LYS A 165 -24.10 -29.36 19.07
C LYS A 165 -23.63 -27.91 19.05
N SER A 166 -24.35 -27.00 19.71
CA SER A 166 -24.07 -25.56 19.74
C SER A 166 -22.60 -25.27 20.12
N PHE A 167 -22.09 -25.96 21.14
CA PHE A 167 -20.68 -25.86 21.55
C PHE A 167 -19.69 -26.26 20.45
N ILE A 168 -19.94 -27.37 19.75
CA ILE A 168 -19.06 -27.86 18.68
C ILE A 168 -19.03 -26.87 17.52
N LEU A 169 -20.20 -26.34 17.15
CA LEU A 169 -20.31 -25.32 16.12
C LEU A 169 -19.56 -24.06 16.51
N TYR A 170 -19.72 -23.58 17.74
CA TYR A 170 -18.99 -22.42 18.23
C TYR A 170 -17.47 -22.64 18.22
N ALA A 171 -16.99 -23.76 18.76
CA ALA A 171 -15.57 -24.10 18.75
C ALA A 171 -15.02 -24.16 17.31
N TYR A 172 -15.82 -24.68 16.38
CA TYR A 172 -15.48 -24.70 14.97
C TYR A 172 -15.39 -23.29 14.37
N LEU A 173 -16.40 -22.44 14.59
CA LEU A 173 -16.41 -21.05 14.13
C LEU A 173 -15.25 -20.24 14.71
N LYS A 174 -14.96 -20.40 16.00
CA LYS A 174 -13.80 -19.80 16.67
C LYS A 174 -12.50 -20.26 16.01
N SER A 175 -12.34 -21.55 15.74
CA SER A 175 -11.17 -22.10 15.04
C SER A 175 -11.00 -21.54 13.63
N LEU A 176 -12.11 -21.33 12.90
CA LEU A 176 -12.10 -20.70 11.58
C LEU A 176 -11.69 -19.23 11.69
N ASN A 177 -12.19 -18.52 12.70
CA ASN A 177 -11.83 -17.12 12.90
C ASN A 177 -10.34 -16.97 13.24
N GLU A 178 -9.81 -17.81 14.13
CA GLU A 178 -8.36 -17.86 14.45
C GLU A 178 -7.50 -18.15 13.21
N LYS A 179 -8.00 -19.02 12.31
CA LYS A 179 -7.38 -19.33 11.02
C LYS A 179 -7.35 -18.12 10.08
N ILE A 180 -8.44 -17.37 9.98
CA ILE A 180 -8.52 -16.14 9.18
C ILE A 180 -7.53 -15.09 9.72
N ASP A 181 -7.44 -14.96 11.06
CA ASP A 181 -6.58 -13.97 11.71
C ASP A 181 -5.08 -14.21 11.42
N GLN A 182 -4.67 -15.43 11.01
CA GLN A 182 -3.29 -15.71 10.60
C GLN A 182 -2.86 -14.94 9.35
N PHE A 183 -3.80 -14.54 8.49
CA PHE A 183 -3.50 -13.72 7.32
C PHE A 183 -3.24 -12.24 7.67
N GLY A 184 -3.46 -11.84 8.93
CA GLY A 184 -3.29 -10.46 9.39
C GLY A 184 -4.07 -9.45 8.54
N THR A 185 -3.40 -8.39 8.10
CA THR A 185 -4.01 -7.31 7.30
C THR A 185 -3.99 -7.56 5.80
N LEU A 186 -3.46 -8.71 5.34
CA LEU A 186 -3.35 -9.02 3.92
C LEU A 186 -4.71 -9.02 3.18
N PRO A 187 -5.77 -9.66 3.70
CA PRO A 187 -7.07 -9.68 3.01
C PRO A 187 -7.65 -8.27 2.85
N GLU A 188 -7.43 -7.39 3.84
CA GLU A 188 -7.88 -5.99 3.78
C GLU A 188 -7.12 -5.20 2.72
N LYS A 189 -5.79 -5.39 2.65
CA LYS A 189 -4.94 -4.79 1.61
C LYS A 189 -5.35 -5.25 0.21
N LEU A 190 -5.62 -6.54 0.02
CA LEU A 190 -6.08 -7.10 -1.25
C LEU A 190 -7.46 -6.53 -1.66
N LYS A 191 -8.41 -6.44 -0.73
CA LYS A 191 -9.71 -5.80 -0.98
C LYS A 191 -9.57 -4.36 -1.41
N LEU A 192 -8.75 -3.59 -0.71
CA LEU A 192 -8.50 -2.18 -1.05
C LEU A 192 -7.90 -2.07 -2.45
N PHE A 193 -6.89 -2.89 -2.74
CA PHE A 193 -6.23 -2.90 -4.04
C PHE A 193 -7.21 -3.26 -5.16
N GLU A 194 -8.01 -4.31 -4.98
CA GLU A 194 -9.02 -4.72 -5.94
C GLU A 194 -10.10 -3.64 -6.15
N LYS A 195 -10.57 -3.02 -5.07
CA LYS A 195 -11.56 -1.94 -5.11
C LYS A 195 -11.03 -0.77 -5.96
N LEU A 196 -9.84 -0.27 -5.62
CA LEU A 196 -9.25 0.88 -6.32
C LEU A 196 -9.00 0.57 -7.79
N ILE A 197 -8.48 -0.62 -8.12
CA ILE A 197 -8.31 -1.05 -9.52
C ILE A 197 -9.65 -1.08 -10.27
N LYS A 198 -10.72 -1.62 -9.66
CA LYS A 198 -12.05 -1.67 -10.30
C LYS A 198 -12.63 -0.29 -10.56
N GLU A 199 -12.40 0.66 -9.67
CA GLU A 199 -12.84 2.06 -9.82
C GLU A 199 -12.20 2.74 -11.03
N LYS A 200 -10.97 2.35 -11.42
CA LYS A 200 -10.27 2.90 -12.60
C LYS A 200 -10.84 2.53 -13.95
N ARG A 201 -11.71 1.51 -14.01
CA ARG A 201 -12.39 1.06 -15.24
C ARG A 201 -11.39 0.85 -16.39
N PHE A 202 -10.38 0.02 -16.17
CA PHE A 202 -9.46 -0.39 -17.24
C PHE A 202 -10.26 -0.92 -18.43
N ALA A 203 -9.94 -0.42 -19.62
CA ALA A 203 -10.75 -0.65 -20.82
C ALA A 203 -10.85 -2.15 -21.11
N ASN A 204 -12.02 -2.73 -20.81
CA ASN A 204 -12.39 -4.14 -20.97
C ASN A 204 -11.41 -5.14 -20.32
N LYS A 205 -10.74 -4.75 -19.24
CA LYS A 205 -9.82 -5.60 -18.50
C LYS A 205 -10.19 -5.63 -17.02
N SER A 206 -10.15 -6.82 -16.43
CA SER A 206 -10.26 -7.01 -14.99
C SER A 206 -9.00 -7.66 -14.44
N ILE A 207 -8.71 -7.43 -13.16
CA ILE A 207 -7.56 -8.01 -12.48
C ILE A 207 -8.08 -8.95 -11.40
N SER A 208 -7.55 -10.17 -11.40
CA SER A 208 -7.79 -11.18 -10.36
C SER A 208 -6.47 -11.56 -9.69
N PHE A 209 -6.54 -12.00 -8.43
CA PHE A 209 -5.36 -12.34 -7.63
C PHE A 209 -5.32 -13.84 -7.38
N SER A 210 -4.11 -14.41 -7.37
CA SER A 210 -3.91 -15.80 -6.99
C SER A 210 -2.51 -16.05 -6.45
N PRO A 211 -2.34 -16.94 -5.46
CA PRO A 211 -1.02 -17.31 -4.96
C PRO A 211 -0.10 -17.90 -6.05
N GLN A 212 -0.65 -18.55 -7.09
CA GLN A 212 0.15 -19.19 -8.14
C GLN A 212 0.75 -18.19 -9.13
N HIS A 213 0.07 -17.06 -9.36
CA HIS A 213 0.41 -16.10 -10.42
C HIS A 213 0.61 -14.66 -9.96
N GLY A 214 0.34 -14.35 -8.69
CA GLY A 214 0.31 -12.98 -8.15
C GLY A 214 -0.99 -12.29 -8.58
N PHE A 215 -0.96 -11.65 -9.74
CA PHE A 215 -2.16 -11.13 -10.40
C PHE A 215 -2.27 -11.63 -11.85
N LEU A 216 -3.51 -11.75 -12.31
CA LEU A 216 -3.89 -12.16 -13.65
C LEU A 216 -4.80 -11.09 -14.25
N ILE A 217 -4.55 -10.74 -15.50
CA ILE A 217 -5.40 -9.82 -16.26
C ILE A 217 -6.34 -10.67 -17.10
N VAL A 218 -7.63 -10.37 -17.02
CA VAL A 218 -8.69 -11.10 -17.71
C VAL A 218 -9.45 -10.12 -18.59
N SER A 219 -9.57 -10.41 -19.87
CA SER A 219 -10.38 -9.63 -20.82
C SER A 219 -11.88 -9.80 -20.53
N ASP A 220 -12.71 -8.97 -21.16
CA ASP A 220 -14.16 -9.14 -21.25
C ASP A 220 -14.57 -10.49 -21.88
N THR A 221 -13.74 -11.06 -22.75
CA THR A 221 -13.89 -12.40 -23.34
C THR A 221 -13.44 -13.55 -22.43
N ASN A 222 -13.06 -13.28 -21.16
CA ASN A 222 -12.51 -14.24 -20.20
C ASN A 222 -11.16 -14.87 -20.62
N GLU A 223 -10.39 -14.19 -21.47
CA GLU A 223 -9.04 -14.62 -21.83
C GLU A 223 -8.00 -14.03 -20.89
N PHE A 224 -6.98 -14.84 -20.54
CA PHE A 224 -5.85 -14.37 -19.75
C PHE A 224 -4.88 -13.57 -20.63
N LEU A 225 -4.66 -12.31 -20.26
CA LEU A 225 -3.76 -11.41 -20.97
C LEU A 225 -2.40 -11.34 -20.27
N ASN A 226 -1.35 -11.18 -21.07
CA ASN A 226 -0.01 -10.89 -20.56
C ASN A 226 0.02 -9.45 -19.98
N GLU A 227 0.74 -9.24 -18.89
CA GLU A 227 0.93 -7.93 -18.26
C GLU A 227 1.49 -6.86 -19.19
N ASN A 228 2.26 -7.24 -20.22
CA ASN A 228 2.79 -6.31 -21.20
C ASN A 228 1.72 -5.74 -22.14
N LEU A 229 0.50 -6.30 -22.16
CA LEU A 229 -0.65 -5.78 -22.92
C LEU A 229 -1.41 -4.68 -22.17
N LEU A 230 -1.03 -4.38 -20.93
CA LEU A 230 -1.48 -3.18 -20.24
C LEU A 230 -0.84 -1.96 -20.88
N SER A 231 -1.62 -0.89 -21.06
CA SER A 231 -1.08 0.41 -21.42
C SER A 231 -0.11 0.92 -20.34
N SER A 232 0.83 1.79 -20.72
CA SER A 232 1.78 2.38 -19.77
C SER A 232 1.09 3.09 -18.59
N GLY A 233 -0.06 3.72 -18.84
CA GLY A 233 -0.89 4.30 -17.78
C GLY A 233 -1.44 3.26 -16.81
N GLU A 234 -2.03 2.16 -17.32
CA GLU A 234 -2.55 1.07 -16.48
C GLU A 234 -1.42 0.43 -15.65
N GLN A 235 -0.25 0.22 -16.25
CA GLN A 235 0.92 -0.31 -15.53
C GLN A 235 1.36 0.63 -14.40
N ASN A 236 1.50 1.92 -14.69
CA ASN A 236 1.93 2.92 -13.70
C ASN A 236 0.96 2.99 -12.52
N GLU A 237 -0.34 2.89 -12.79
CA GLU A 237 -1.39 2.89 -11.76
C GLU A 237 -1.29 1.67 -10.84
N ILE A 238 -1.18 0.46 -11.43
CA ILE A 238 -1.03 -0.79 -10.67
C ILE A 238 0.24 -0.74 -9.82
N ILE A 239 1.36 -0.28 -10.39
CA ILE A 239 2.63 -0.15 -9.68
C ILE A 239 2.48 0.83 -8.50
N LEU A 240 1.92 2.02 -8.74
CA LEU A 240 1.74 3.03 -7.69
C LEU A 240 0.86 2.49 -6.55
N LEU A 241 -0.32 1.96 -6.87
CA LEU A 241 -1.25 1.41 -5.89
C LEU A 241 -0.63 0.23 -5.12
N TYR A 242 0.10 -0.65 -5.82
CA TYR A 242 0.80 -1.76 -5.17
C TYR A 242 1.81 -1.26 -4.15
N ARG A 243 2.66 -0.28 -4.51
CA ARG A 243 3.63 0.29 -3.58
C ARG A 243 2.97 0.90 -2.36
N LEU A 244 1.97 1.75 -2.57
CA LEU A 244 1.24 2.43 -1.51
C LEU A 244 0.59 1.44 -0.53
N ILE A 245 0.05 0.33 -1.03
CA ILE A 245 -0.71 -0.62 -0.21
C ILE A 245 0.18 -1.69 0.43
N PHE A 246 1.16 -2.23 -0.31
CA PHE A 246 1.94 -3.40 0.12
C PHE A 246 3.38 -3.10 0.53
N GLU A 247 4.05 -2.11 -0.08
CA GLU A 247 5.46 -1.83 0.21
C GLU A 247 5.66 -0.77 1.29
N ILE A 248 4.85 0.29 1.28
CA ILE A 248 4.90 1.33 2.31
C ILE A 248 4.42 0.75 3.64
N ALA A 249 5.16 0.95 4.72
CA ALA A 249 4.71 0.51 6.04
C ALA A 249 3.60 1.43 6.58
N ASP A 250 2.76 0.90 7.47
CA ASP A 250 1.75 1.70 8.16
C ASP A 250 2.45 2.70 9.12
N ASN A 251 1.78 3.80 9.49
CA ASN A 251 2.33 4.84 10.38
C ASN A 251 3.66 5.44 9.88
N THR A 252 3.77 5.67 8.57
CA THR A 252 4.99 6.13 7.90
C THR A 252 4.74 7.49 7.25
N THR A 253 5.78 8.34 7.20
CA THR A 253 5.78 9.57 6.42
C THR A 253 6.12 9.24 4.97
N LEU A 254 5.16 9.40 4.08
CA LEU A 254 5.25 9.09 2.66
C LEU A 254 5.58 10.35 1.86
N LEU A 255 6.68 10.31 1.12
CA LEU A 255 7.10 11.33 0.17
C LEU A 255 6.75 10.85 -1.26
N ILE A 256 6.02 11.65 -2.03
CA ILE A 256 5.67 11.33 -3.42
C ILE A 256 6.11 12.47 -4.33
N ASP A 257 6.89 12.13 -5.35
CA ASP A 257 7.35 13.06 -6.38
C ASP A 257 6.53 12.88 -7.66
N GLU A 258 5.94 13.98 -8.15
CA GLU A 258 5.12 14.07 -9.38
C GLU A 258 4.13 12.90 -9.53
N PRO A 259 3.16 12.74 -8.59
CA PRO A 259 2.18 11.66 -8.64
C PRO A 259 1.42 11.58 -9.97
N GLU A 260 1.18 12.71 -10.62
CA GLU A 260 0.49 12.88 -11.89
C GLU A 260 1.26 12.39 -13.12
N ASN A 261 2.58 12.28 -12.99
CA ASN A 261 3.43 12.02 -14.12
C ASN A 261 3.24 10.56 -14.58
N SER A 262 3.14 10.37 -15.90
CA SER A 262 2.78 9.09 -16.54
C SER A 262 1.33 8.61 -16.30
N LEU A 263 0.41 9.46 -15.83
CA LEU A 263 -1.02 9.17 -15.73
C LEU A 263 -1.85 9.92 -16.78
N HIS A 264 -2.96 9.31 -17.22
CA HIS A 264 -3.95 9.98 -18.06
C HIS A 264 -4.69 11.08 -17.26
N LEU A 265 -5.10 12.17 -17.91
CA LEU A 265 -5.68 13.36 -17.28
C LEU A 265 -6.85 13.07 -16.32
N VAL A 266 -7.70 12.08 -16.66
CA VAL A 266 -8.82 11.65 -15.83
C VAL A 266 -8.33 11.08 -14.50
N TRP A 267 -7.30 10.22 -14.54
CA TRP A 267 -6.78 9.53 -13.36
C TRP A 267 -5.92 10.43 -12.48
N GLN A 268 -5.34 11.51 -13.02
CA GLN A 268 -4.63 12.52 -12.21
C GLN A 268 -5.53 13.17 -11.15
N ARG A 269 -6.84 13.30 -11.40
CA ARG A 269 -7.78 13.82 -10.40
C ARG A 269 -8.13 12.78 -9.34
N GLU A 270 -8.18 11.52 -9.72
CA GLU A 270 -8.56 10.42 -8.83
C GLU A 270 -7.39 9.94 -7.97
N VAL A 271 -6.15 10.01 -8.48
CA VAL A 271 -4.96 9.47 -7.78
C VAL A 271 -4.79 10.09 -6.40
N LEU A 272 -5.10 11.39 -6.23
CA LEU A 272 -5.07 12.02 -4.91
C LEU A 272 -6.14 11.47 -3.97
N ASN A 273 -7.33 11.18 -4.49
CA ASN A 273 -8.39 10.58 -3.69
C ASN A 273 -7.99 9.16 -3.24
N ASP A 274 -7.33 8.40 -4.11
CA ASP A 274 -6.84 7.06 -3.75
C ASP A 274 -5.72 7.14 -2.71
N ILE A 275 -4.76 8.05 -2.89
CA ILE A 275 -3.71 8.31 -1.90
C ILE A 275 -4.34 8.73 -0.57
N LYS A 276 -5.37 9.59 -0.57
CA LYS A 276 -6.13 9.99 0.63
C LYS A 276 -6.81 8.80 1.31
N GLN A 277 -7.47 7.93 0.55
CA GLN A 277 -8.09 6.72 1.08
C GLN A 277 -7.05 5.79 1.71
N ILE A 278 -5.94 5.52 1.00
CA ILE A 278 -4.86 4.64 1.48
C ILE A 278 -4.20 5.24 2.72
N ALA A 279 -3.91 6.55 2.72
CA ALA A 279 -3.29 7.24 3.84
C ALA A 279 -4.15 7.19 5.10
N LYS A 280 -5.49 7.29 4.96
CA LYS A 280 -6.40 7.15 6.09
C LYS A 280 -6.36 5.75 6.69
N ILE A 281 -6.37 4.71 5.84
CA ILE A 281 -6.36 3.31 6.28
C ILE A 281 -5.03 2.95 6.96
N LYS A 282 -3.92 3.42 6.40
CA LYS A 282 -2.56 3.07 6.86
C LYS A 282 -1.97 4.09 7.84
N ASN A 283 -2.74 5.10 8.23
CA ASN A 283 -2.32 6.22 9.05
C ASN A 283 -1.02 6.87 8.54
N LEU A 284 -0.98 7.28 7.27
CA LEU A 284 0.18 7.90 6.66
C LEU A 284 0.13 9.42 6.79
N GLN A 285 1.30 10.02 7.00
CA GLN A 285 1.53 11.43 6.71
C GLN A 285 2.06 11.52 5.29
N VAL A 286 1.43 12.30 4.41
CA VAL A 286 1.81 12.34 2.99
C VAL A 286 2.32 13.71 2.61
N ILE A 287 3.52 13.77 2.02
CA ILE A 287 4.10 14.96 1.43
C ILE A 287 4.22 14.75 -0.07
N ILE A 288 3.62 15.63 -0.86
CA ILE A 288 3.58 15.54 -2.31
C ILE A 288 4.33 16.71 -2.91
N ALA A 289 5.34 16.44 -3.74
CA ALA A 289 5.96 17.43 -4.60
C ALA A 289 5.32 17.35 -6.00
N THR A 290 4.87 18.49 -6.52
CA THR A 290 4.15 18.53 -7.80
C THR A 290 4.30 19.89 -8.52
N HIS A 291 4.31 19.84 -9.84
CA HIS A 291 4.14 20.99 -10.72
C HIS A 291 2.69 21.20 -11.21
N SER A 292 1.78 20.27 -10.90
CA SER A 292 0.38 20.33 -11.35
C SER A 292 -0.44 21.29 -10.50
N SER A 293 -0.87 22.40 -11.11
CA SER A 293 -1.82 23.33 -10.48
C SER A 293 -3.14 22.66 -10.10
N SER A 294 -3.52 21.58 -10.78
CA SER A 294 -4.74 20.82 -10.47
C SER A 294 -4.62 19.98 -9.21
N ILE A 295 -3.41 19.52 -8.86
CA ILE A 295 -3.18 18.82 -7.60
C ILE A 295 -3.13 19.83 -6.45
N VAL A 296 -2.44 20.95 -6.68
CA VAL A 296 -2.28 22.02 -5.71
C VAL A 296 -3.63 22.61 -5.28
N SER A 297 -4.53 22.85 -6.22
CA SER A 297 -5.87 23.35 -5.91
C SER A 297 -6.70 22.39 -5.04
N MET A 298 -6.35 21.10 -4.97
CA MET A 298 -7.00 20.12 -4.09
C MET A 298 -6.39 20.05 -2.69
N GLY A 299 -5.29 20.78 -2.47
CA GLY A 299 -4.49 20.82 -1.25
C GLY A 299 -4.37 22.21 -0.62
N GLU A 300 -5.23 23.16 -1.02
CA GLU A 300 -5.08 24.61 -0.76
C GLU A 300 -4.77 24.98 0.71
N GLU A 301 -5.34 24.28 1.70
CA GLU A 301 -5.10 24.58 3.13
C GLU A 301 -3.70 24.17 3.63
N ASN A 302 -3.02 23.23 2.97
CA ASN A 302 -1.72 22.69 3.36
C ASN A 302 -0.73 22.71 2.19
N THR A 303 -0.74 23.79 1.41
CA THR A 303 0.19 23.98 0.29
C THR A 303 1.27 24.97 0.66
N ILE A 304 2.53 24.62 0.37
CA ILE A 304 3.68 25.51 0.47
C ILE A 304 4.21 25.73 -0.95
N ASP A 305 4.19 26.98 -1.42
CA ASP A 305 4.88 27.36 -2.65
C ASP A 305 6.35 27.65 -2.35
N LEU A 306 7.22 26.78 -2.86
CA LEU A 306 8.67 26.88 -2.64
C LEU A 306 9.29 28.12 -3.31
N TYR A 307 8.63 28.72 -4.31
CA TYR A 307 9.14 29.93 -4.96
C TYR A 307 9.09 31.16 -4.05
N TYR A 308 8.03 31.33 -3.28
CA TYR A 308 7.88 32.51 -2.41
C TYR A 308 8.79 32.44 -1.18
N LEU A 309 9.08 31.23 -0.68
CA LEU A 309 10.03 31.05 0.41
C LEU A 309 11.46 31.47 0.06
N GLN A 310 11.86 31.41 -1.23
CA GLN A 310 13.16 31.93 -1.67
C GLN A 310 13.24 33.46 -1.65
N LYS A 311 12.11 34.17 -1.74
CA LYS A 311 12.10 35.64 -1.77
C LYS A 311 12.06 36.28 -0.38
N GLU A 312 11.52 35.61 0.63
CA GLU A 312 11.50 36.13 2.01
C GLU A 312 12.85 36.01 2.74
N GLN A 313 13.84 35.34 2.13
CA GLN A 313 15.20 35.20 2.67
C GLN A 313 16.26 36.08 1.96
N LEU A 314 15.84 36.98 1.07
CA LEU A 314 16.68 37.99 0.40
C LEU A 314 16.43 39.39 0.95
#